data_AF-D5GKW9-F1
#
_entry.id   AF-D5GKW9-F1
#
_cell.length_a   1.000
_cell.length_b   1.000
_cell.length_c   1.000
_cell.angle_alpha   90.00
_cell.angle_beta   90.00
_cell.angle_gamma   90.00
#
_symmetry.space_group_name_H-M   'P 1'
#
loop_
_entity.id
_entity.type
_entity.pdbx_description
1 polymer ?
#
loop_
_entity_poly.entity_id
_entity_poly.type
_entity_poly.pdbx_seq_one_letter_code
_entity_poly.pdbx_strand_id
1 'polypeptide(L)'
;MPIEEDFGDDDIFEILDIDQLQNHGIGASDISKLKASGYWTISSVCAATRRNLSRIKGFSEQKTEKVKEAAGKCAVEISRP
;
A
#
# COMPACT_ATOMS: atom_id res chain seq x y z
N MET A 1 -21.81 -30.90 1.15
CA MET A 1 -21.76 -29.78 2.12
C MET A 1 -20.38 -29.77 2.74
N PRO A 2 -19.87 -28.59 3.07
CA PRO A 2 -18.96 -27.79 2.27
C PRO A 2 -17.53 -28.35 2.27
N ILE A 3 -16.81 -28.17 1.17
CA ILE A 3 -15.35 -28.12 1.22
C ILE A 3 -15.00 -26.89 2.06
N GLU A 4 -14.58 -27.11 3.31
CA GLU A 4 -13.87 -26.09 4.06
C GLU A 4 -12.55 -25.90 3.31
N GLU A 5 -12.49 -24.87 2.47
CA GLU A 5 -11.23 -24.37 1.93
C GLU A 5 -10.44 -23.86 3.12
N ASP A 6 -9.62 -24.74 3.69
CA ASP A 6 -8.52 -24.44 4.60
C ASP A 6 -7.51 -23.59 3.79
N PHE A 7 -7.78 -22.29 3.69
CA PHE A 7 -6.79 -21.32 3.24
C PHE A 7 -5.72 -21.26 4.33
N GLY A 8 -4.67 -22.07 4.14
CA GLY A 8 -3.54 -22.19 5.05
C GLY A 8 -3.06 -20.84 5.59
N ASP A 9 -3.20 -20.70 6.90
CA ASP A 9 -2.78 -19.58 7.74
C ASP A 9 -1.28 -19.69 8.06
N ASP A 10 -0.40 -19.62 7.05
CA ASP A 10 1.07 -19.64 7.28
C ASP A 10 1.82 -18.45 6.65
N ASP A 11 1.11 -17.54 5.97
CA ASP A 11 1.65 -16.27 5.50
C ASP A 11 0.67 -15.14 5.83
N ILE A 12 0.36 -14.94 7.13
CA ILE A 12 -0.21 -13.67 7.59
C ILE A 12 0.87 -12.59 7.41
N PHE A 13 1.12 -12.17 6.17
CA PHE A 13 1.82 -10.92 5.92
C PHE A 13 0.99 -9.83 6.60
N GLU A 14 1.60 -9.19 7.61
CA GLU A 14 0.93 -8.16 8.39
C GLU A 14 0.36 -7.10 7.43
N ILE A 15 -0.97 -7.07 7.33
CA ILE A 15 -1.66 -6.20 6.39
C ILE A 15 -1.57 -4.78 6.94
N LEU A 16 -0.56 -4.04 6.50
CA LEU A 16 -0.43 -2.64 6.83
C LEU A 16 -1.38 -1.78 6.02
N ASP A 17 -2.15 -0.93 6.71
CA ASP A 17 -2.99 0.09 6.08
C ASP A 17 -2.11 1.19 5.45
N ILE A 18 -2.58 1.78 4.34
CA ILE A 18 -1.87 2.90 3.72
C ILE A 18 -1.79 4.14 4.63
N ASP A 19 -2.57 4.22 5.70
CA ASP A 19 -2.47 5.28 6.70
C ASP A 19 -1.08 5.35 7.34
N GLN A 20 -0.34 4.22 7.39
CA GLN A 20 1.06 4.19 7.86
C GLN A 20 1.98 5.09 7.01
N LEU A 21 1.65 5.31 5.73
CA LEU A 21 2.40 6.22 4.86
C LEU A 21 2.39 7.67 5.39
N GLN A 22 1.42 8.04 6.23
CA GLN A 22 1.37 9.36 6.85
C GLN A 22 2.60 9.61 7.72
N ASN A 23 3.11 8.57 8.40
CA ASN A 23 4.31 8.63 9.23
C ASN A 23 5.59 8.82 8.39
N HIS A 24 5.54 8.47 7.11
CA HIS A 24 6.62 8.66 6.14
C HIS A 24 6.49 9.97 5.33
N GLY A 25 5.59 10.88 5.73
CA GLY A 25 5.43 12.19 5.12
C GLY A 25 4.50 12.22 3.89
N ILE A 26 3.67 11.20 3.69
CA ILE A 26 2.58 11.25 2.72
C ILE A 26 1.40 12.01 3.32
N GLY A 27 0.89 13.00 2.61
CA GLY A 27 -0.26 13.78 3.11
C GLY A 27 -1.54 12.95 3.13
N ALA A 28 -2.39 13.16 4.14
CA ALA A 28 -3.70 12.50 4.28
C ALA A 28 -4.61 12.66 3.04
N SER A 29 -4.45 13.75 2.29
CA SER A 29 -5.18 13.96 1.03
C SER A 29 -4.74 13.00 -0.09
N ASP A 30 -3.48 12.61 -0.11
CA ASP A 30 -2.95 11.65 -1.09
C ASP A 30 -3.29 10.21 -0.68
N ILE A 31 -3.28 9.92 0.62
CA ILE A 31 -3.79 8.67 1.21
C ILE A 31 -5.27 8.47 0.85
N SER A 32 -6.11 9.50 1.05
CA SER A 32 -7.54 9.43 0.70
C SER A 32 -7.77 9.11 -0.79
N LYS A 33 -6.93 9.66 -1.68
CA LYS A 33 -7.01 9.36 -3.12
C LYS A 33 -6.56 7.94 -3.46
N LEU A 34 -5.55 7.42 -2.76
CA LEU A 34 -5.11 6.03 -2.90
C LEU A 34 -6.26 5.08 -2.51
N LYS A 35 -6.89 5.31 -1.35
CA LYS A 35 -8.10 4.58 -0.91
C LYS A 35 -9.24 4.67 -1.93
N ALA A 36 -9.53 5.87 -2.42
CA ALA A 36 -10.55 6.08 -3.47
C ALA A 36 -10.21 5.39 -4.81
N SER A 37 -8.93 5.11 -5.05
CA SER A 37 -8.45 4.38 -6.24
C SER A 37 -8.38 2.87 -6.01
N GLY A 38 -8.77 2.37 -4.83
CA GLY A 38 -8.77 0.95 -4.48
C GLY A 38 -7.50 0.46 -3.79
N TYR A 39 -6.59 1.35 -3.40
CA TYR A 39 -5.38 1.00 -2.63
C TYR A 39 -5.61 1.22 -1.14
N TRP A 40 -5.85 0.12 -0.42
CA TRP A 40 -6.13 0.15 1.02
C TRP A 40 -4.93 -0.27 1.87
N THR A 41 -3.98 -1.01 1.28
CA THR A 41 -2.84 -1.57 2.01
C THR A 41 -1.50 -1.15 1.41
N ILE A 42 -0.45 -1.07 2.22
CA ILE A 42 0.93 -0.80 1.78
C ILE A 42 1.36 -1.80 0.70
N SER A 43 1.04 -3.08 0.88
CA SER A 43 1.32 -4.14 -0.09
C SER A 43 0.67 -3.85 -1.45
N SER A 44 -0.59 -3.40 -1.47
CA SER A 44 -1.28 -3.04 -2.71
C SER A 44 -0.62 -1.88 -3.45
N VAL A 45 -0.08 -0.90 -2.72
CA VAL A 45 0.65 0.24 -3.27
C VAL A 45 2.05 -0.18 -3.78
N CYS A 46 2.73 -1.06 -3.05
CA CYS A 46 4.00 -1.63 -3.47
C CYS A 46 3.86 -2.44 -4.77
N ALA A 47 2.81 -3.27 -4.86
CA ALA A 47 2.46 -4.06 -6.05
C ALA A 47 2.00 -3.18 -7.23
N ALA A 48 1.40 -2.02 -6.97
CA ALA A 48 1.00 -1.09 -8.01
C ALA A 48 2.20 -0.57 -8.80
N THR A 49 2.07 -0.44 -10.13
CA THR A 49 3.11 0.19 -10.95
C THR A 49 3.03 1.71 -10.85
N ARG A 50 4.15 2.40 -11.12
CA ARG A 50 4.19 3.88 -11.18
C ARG A 50 3.13 4.43 -12.15
N ARG A 51 2.88 3.72 -13.26
CA ARG A 51 1.84 4.06 -14.25
C ARG A 51 0.43 4.01 -13.65
N ASN A 52 0.14 3.07 -12.76
CA ASN A 52 -1.18 2.99 -12.12
C ASN A 52 -1.37 4.10 -11.10
N LEU A 53 -0.33 4.38 -10.31
CA LEU A 53 -0.36 5.46 -9.33
C LEU A 53 -0.44 6.85 -9.99
N SER A 54 0.20 7.04 -11.15
CA SER A 54 0.11 8.31 -11.90
C SER A 54 -1.23 8.54 -12.58
N ARG A 55 -2.07 7.51 -12.74
CA ARG A 55 -3.46 7.66 -13.23
C ARG A 55 -4.39 8.22 -12.16
N ILE A 56 -3.97 8.25 -10.89
CA ILE A 56 -4.76 8.82 -9.80
C ILE A 56 -4.87 10.33 -10.02
N LYS A 57 -6.11 10.85 -10.06
CA LYS A 57 -6.35 12.27 -10.31
C LYS A 57 -5.70 13.12 -9.23
N GLY A 58 -4.77 13.99 -9.63
CA GLY A 58 -4.03 14.88 -8.73
C GLY A 58 -2.82 14.23 -8.04
N PHE A 59 -2.35 13.09 -8.54
CA PHE A 59 -1.00 12.57 -8.29
C PHE A 59 -0.03 13.12 -9.32
N SER A 60 1.08 13.69 -8.86
CA SER A 60 2.22 14.02 -9.71
C SER A 60 3.23 12.87 -9.70
N GLU A 61 4.19 12.91 -10.62
CA GLU A 61 5.32 11.98 -10.63
C GLU A 61 6.09 12.01 -9.30
N GLN A 62 6.31 13.21 -8.74
CA GLN A 62 6.95 13.40 -7.45
C GLN A 62 6.16 12.74 -6.30
N LYS A 63 4.82 12.79 -6.32
CA LYS A 63 3.99 12.12 -5.30
C LYS A 63 4.06 10.61 -5.42
N THR A 64 4.03 10.11 -6.65
CA THR A 64 4.15 8.67 -6.94
C THR A 64 5.46 8.11 -6.39
N GLU A 65 6.57 8.83 -6.59
CA GLU A 65 7.87 8.46 -6.02
C GLU A 65 7.87 8.44 -4.50
N LYS A 66 7.39 9.51 -3.87
CA LYS A 66 7.33 9.58 -2.41
C LYS A 66 6.50 8.43 -1.82
N VAL A 67 5.34 8.14 -2.41
CA VAL A 67 4.47 7.04 -1.96
C VAL A 67 5.15 5.69 -2.13
N LYS A 68 5.79 5.43 -3.27
CA LYS A 68 6.56 4.20 -3.52
C LYS A 68 7.70 4.03 -2.53
N GLU A 69 8.46 5.09 -2.25
CA GLU A 69 9.57 5.06 -1.32
C GLU A 69 9.08 4.83 0.12
N ALA A 70 8.03 5.53 0.54
CA ALA A 70 7.40 5.36 1.84
C ALA A 70 6.85 3.93 2.01
N ALA A 71 6.13 3.42 1.02
CA ALA A 71 5.59 2.06 1.04
C ALA A 71 6.69 1.00 1.10
N GLY A 72 7.79 1.20 0.36
CA GLY A 72 8.96 0.33 0.41
C GLY A 72 9.63 0.34 1.80
N LYS A 73 9.74 1.51 2.44
CA LYS A 73 10.26 1.63 3.81
C LYS A 73 9.36 0.91 4.82
N CYS A 74 8.05 1.15 4.78
CA CYS A 74 7.07 0.42 5.59
C CYS A 74 7.22 -1.09 5.43
N ALA A 75 7.27 -1.58 4.19
CA ALA A 75 7.33 -3.01 3.90
C ALA A 75 8.63 -3.70 4.37
N VAL A 76 9.77 -2.98 4.34
CA VAL A 76 11.06 -3.52 4.82
C VAL A 76 11.15 -3.51 6.34
N GLU A 77 10.54 -2.53 7.01
CA GLU A 77 10.60 -2.40 8.48
C GLU A 77 9.97 -3.60 9.20
N ILE A 78 8.88 -4.13 8.66
CA ILE A 78 8.20 -5.35 9.16
C ILE A 78 8.94 -6.65 8.82
N SER A 79 9.77 -6.66 7.78
CA SER A 79 10.53 -7.86 7.39
C SER A 79 11.80 -8.07 8.23
N ARG A 80 12.12 -7.14 9.14
CA ARG A 80 13.26 -7.28 10.06
C ARG A 80 12.81 -8.05 11.31
N PRO A 81 13.40 -9.22 11.61
CA PRO A 81 13.08 -10.02 12.80
C PRO A 81 13.58 -9.37 14.10
#